data_AF-A0A6P0GFK9-F1
#
_entry.id   AF-A0A6P0GFK9-F1
#
_cell.length_a   1.000
_cell.length_b   1.000
_cell.length_c   1.000
_cell.angle_alpha   90.00
_cell.angle_beta   90.00
_cell.angle_gamma   90.00
#
_symmetry.space_group_name_H-M   'P 1'
#
loop_
_entity.id
_entity.type
_entity.pdbx_description
1 polymer ?
#
loop_
_entity_poly.entity_id
_entity_poly.type
_entity_poly.pdbx_seq_one_letter_code
_entity_poly.pdbx_strand_id
1 'polypeptide(L)'
;MSVVPVPDGGAEWRARETVREVAAGPHLLLRLDVLGPTFPHRDVVPFVRLSDGRSSTAALMTEVSDDGTSLHAYFPTDVPLTGRIEFGYGSEVLGTLPIETGGEVERLEMARIDTPVHRVTTADPGAFAAQRR
;
A
#
# COMPACT_ATOMS: atom_id res chain seq x y z
N MET A 1 9.86 -19.61 -16.39
CA MET A 1 9.39 -18.33 -15.83
C MET A 1 8.63 -17.61 -16.93
N SER A 2 7.30 -17.66 -16.91
CA SER A 2 6.50 -16.81 -17.81
C SER A 2 6.31 -15.48 -17.11
N VAL A 3 6.99 -14.45 -17.62
CA VAL A 3 6.66 -13.07 -17.29
C VAL A 3 5.26 -12.85 -17.86
N VAL A 4 4.25 -12.76 -16.99
CA VAL A 4 2.93 -12.30 -17.41
C VAL A 4 3.10 -10.81 -17.70
N PRO A 5 2.96 -10.36 -18.96
CA PRO A 5 3.05 -8.94 -19.25
C PRO A 5 1.93 -8.22 -18.51
N VAL A 6 2.26 -7.13 -17.82
CA VAL A 6 1.27 -6.13 -17.41
C VAL A 6 0.56 -5.71 -18.70
N PRO A 7 -0.76 -5.91 -18.83
CA PRO A 7 -1.43 -5.64 -20.09
C PRO A 7 -1.33 -4.15 -20.42
N ASP A 8 -1.31 -3.83 -21.72
CA ASP A 8 -1.21 -2.48 -22.31
C ASP A 8 -2.41 -1.56 -21.99
N GLY A 9 -3.18 -1.84 -20.94
CA GLY A 9 -4.08 -0.92 -20.25
C GLY A 9 -3.48 -0.59 -18.88
N GLY A 10 -2.76 0.54 -18.81
CA GLY A 10 -1.87 0.91 -17.71
C GLY A 10 -2.49 0.74 -16.32
N ALA A 11 -1.81 -0.05 -15.48
CA ALA A 11 -2.15 -0.07 -14.07
C ALA A 11 -1.93 1.34 -13.48
N GLU A 12 -2.92 1.81 -12.76
CA GLU A 12 -2.93 3.13 -12.12
C GLU A 12 -2.68 2.96 -10.63
N TRP A 13 -2.29 4.03 -9.96
CA TRP A 13 -2.24 4.04 -8.51
C TRP A 13 -2.87 5.31 -7.93
N ARG A 14 -3.43 5.17 -6.73
CA ARG A 14 -4.01 6.29 -5.96
C ARG A 14 -3.55 6.22 -4.52
N ALA A 15 -3.36 7.38 -3.89
CA ALA A 15 -2.97 7.48 -2.49
C ALA A 15 -4.01 8.25 -1.68
N ARG A 16 -4.37 7.73 -0.51
CA ARG A 16 -5.25 8.41 0.44
C ARG A 16 -4.91 8.06 1.87
N GLU A 17 -5.15 8.97 2.80
CA GLU A 17 -5.18 8.62 4.22
C GLU A 17 -6.47 7.85 4.53
N THR A 18 -6.38 6.82 5.36
CA THR A 18 -7.53 6.00 5.76
C THR A 18 -7.38 5.52 7.20
N VAL A 19 -8.51 5.28 7.86
CA VAL A 19 -8.54 4.69 9.20
C VAL A 19 -8.81 3.21 9.08
N ARG A 20 -7.96 2.39 9.70
CA ARG A 20 -8.18 0.96 9.89
C ARG A 20 -8.29 0.65 11.36
N GLU A 21 -9.25 -0.19 11.71
CA GLU A 21 -9.36 -0.73 13.05
C GLU A 21 -8.53 -2.01 13.14
N VAL A 22 -7.60 -2.04 14.09
CA VAL A 22 -6.83 -3.22 14.48
C VAL A 22 -7.01 -3.39 15.99
N ALA A 23 -6.60 -4.52 16.57
CA ALA A 23 -6.94 -4.89 17.95
C ALA A 23 -6.68 -3.82 19.05
N ALA A 24 -5.80 -2.84 18.79
CA ALA A 24 -5.49 -1.72 19.70
C ALA A 24 -6.33 -0.43 19.45
N GLY A 25 -7.29 -0.45 18.52
CA GLY A 25 -8.15 0.67 18.15
C GLY A 25 -7.92 1.20 16.73
N PRO A 26 -8.49 2.37 16.39
CA PRO A 26 -8.38 2.97 15.07
C PRO A 26 -6.98 3.56 14.81
N HIS A 27 -6.42 3.25 13.65
CA HIS A 27 -5.10 3.69 13.21
C HIS A 27 -5.19 4.41 11.85
N LEU A 28 -4.61 5.60 11.76
CA LEU A 28 -4.51 6.37 10.51
C LEU A 28 -3.28 5.93 9.74
N LEU A 29 -3.50 5.50 8.51
CA LEU A 29 -2.49 4.96 7.60
C LEU A 29 -2.56 5.69 6.25
N LEU A 30 -1.47 5.63 5.51
CA LEU A 30 -1.50 5.90 4.08
C LEU A 30 -1.90 4.62 3.35
N ARG A 31 -2.95 4.68 2.54
CA ARG A 31 -3.38 3.60 1.67
C ARG A 31 -3.02 3.91 0.23
N LEU A 32 -2.24 3.02 -0.38
CA LEU A 32 -1.99 2.97 -1.81
C LEU A 32 -2.89 1.93 -2.45
N ASP A 33 -3.74 2.36 -3.37
CA ASP A 33 -4.57 1.50 -4.20
C ASP A 33 -3.87 1.32 -5.55
N VAL A 34 -3.40 0.11 -5.86
CA VAL A 34 -2.90 -0.24 -7.19
C VAL A 34 -4.05 -0.88 -7.97
N LEU A 35 -4.47 -0.22 -9.05
CA LEU A 35 -5.60 -0.62 -9.88
C LEU A 35 -5.08 -1.42 -11.08
N GLY A 36 -5.71 -2.55 -11.36
CA GLY A 36 -5.31 -3.43 -12.45
C GLY A 36 -6.48 -4.27 -12.96
N PRO A 37 -6.25 -5.07 -14.02
CA PRO A 37 -7.29 -5.89 -14.62
C PRO A 37 -7.73 -7.04 -13.69
N THR A 38 -6.77 -7.70 -13.03
CA THR A 38 -7.01 -8.80 -12.10
C THR A 38 -5.77 -9.05 -11.23
N PHE A 39 -6.01 -9.23 -9.94
CA PHE A 39 -5.10 -9.71 -8.92
C PHE A 39 -5.72 -10.97 -8.32
N PRO A 40 -5.21 -12.17 -8.64
CA PRO A 40 -5.81 -13.40 -8.15
C PRO A 40 -5.51 -13.60 -6.67
N HIS A 41 -6.51 -14.05 -5.90
CA HIS A 41 -6.24 -14.58 -4.56
C HIS A 41 -5.33 -15.81 -4.68
N ARG A 42 -4.22 -15.80 -3.93
CA ARG A 42 -3.25 -16.90 -3.89
C ARG A 42 -3.02 -17.30 -2.42
N ASP A 43 -2.53 -18.52 -2.22
CA ASP A 43 -2.09 -18.99 -0.90
C ASP A 43 -0.84 -18.23 -0.39
N VAL A 44 -0.15 -17.53 -1.30
CA VAL A 44 0.99 -16.69 -0.98
C VAL A 44 0.50 -15.27 -0.72
N VAL A 45 1.02 -14.66 0.35
CA VAL A 45 0.67 -13.30 0.76
C VAL A 45 1.08 -12.29 -0.33
N PRO A 46 0.16 -11.40 -0.77
CA PRO A 46 0.52 -10.31 -1.68
C PRO A 46 1.44 -9.31 -0.98
N PHE A 47 2.27 -8.62 -1.77
CA PHE A 47 3.05 -7.50 -1.26
C PHE A 47 2.95 -6.29 -2.19
N VAL A 48 3.12 -5.13 -1.58
CA VAL A 48 3.46 -3.88 -2.26
C VAL A 48 4.62 -3.24 -1.52
N ARG A 49 5.60 -2.71 -2.25
CA ARG A 49 6.72 -1.94 -1.69
C ARG A 49 7.01 -0.70 -2.52
N LEU A 50 7.48 0.33 -1.85
CA LEU A 50 8.01 1.54 -2.45
C LEU A 50 9.52 1.40 -2.61
N SER A 51 10.05 1.71 -3.78
CA SER A 51 11.46 1.53 -4.12
C SER A 51 11.99 2.78 -4.83
N ASP A 52 13.06 3.38 -4.30
CA ASP A 52 13.77 4.50 -4.94
C ASP A 52 15.03 4.02 -5.70
N GLY A 53 15.22 2.70 -5.79
CA GLY A 53 16.41 2.07 -6.39
C GLY A 53 17.60 1.92 -5.44
N ARG A 54 17.59 2.55 -4.26
CA ARG A 54 18.62 2.39 -3.20
C ARG A 54 18.07 1.68 -1.98
N SER A 55 16.83 1.95 -1.66
CA SER A 55 16.10 1.44 -0.51
C SER A 55 14.71 0.99 -0.93
N SER A 56 14.11 0.11 -0.13
CA SER A 56 12.72 -0.29 -0.30
C SER A 56 11.98 -0.28 1.02
N THR A 57 10.78 0.27 1.02
CA THR A 57 9.85 0.21 2.16
C THR A 57 8.68 -0.68 1.78
N ALA A 58 8.53 -1.82 2.46
CA ALA A 58 7.36 -2.68 2.30
C ALA A 58 6.13 -2.07 3.00
N ALA A 59 4.96 -2.31 2.43
CA ALA A 59 3.69 -2.04 3.11
C ALA A 59 3.63 -2.84 4.41
N LEU A 60 3.00 -2.25 5.43
CA LEU A 60 2.70 -2.92 6.68
C LEU A 60 1.72 -4.08 6.44
N MET A 61 0.77 -3.86 5.53
CA MET A 61 -0.25 -4.83 5.15
C MET A 61 -0.60 -4.65 3.68
N THR A 62 -0.92 -5.74 2.99
CA THR A 62 -1.43 -5.72 1.62
C THR A 62 -2.60 -6.67 1.50
N GLU A 63 -3.69 -6.20 0.90
CA GLU A 63 -4.91 -6.98 0.67
C GLU A 63 -5.28 -6.89 -0.80
N VAL A 64 -5.84 -7.98 -1.34
CA VAL A 64 -6.52 -7.95 -2.64
C VAL A 64 -7.97 -7.53 -2.39
N SER A 65 -8.52 -6.64 -3.20
CA SER A 65 -9.95 -6.28 -3.14
C SER A 65 -10.84 -7.50 -3.41
N ASP A 66 -12.08 -7.49 -2.90
CA ASP A 66 -13.01 -8.62 -3.04
C ASP A 66 -13.34 -8.97 -4.51
N ASP A 67 -13.30 -7.98 -5.40
CA ASP A 67 -13.51 -8.14 -6.84
C ASP A 67 -12.22 -8.51 -7.61
N GLY A 68 -11.08 -8.59 -6.90
CA GLY A 68 -9.77 -8.88 -7.48
C GLY A 68 -9.24 -7.79 -8.41
N THR A 69 -9.77 -6.58 -8.44
CA THR A 69 -9.32 -5.52 -9.39
C THR A 69 -8.30 -4.57 -8.78
N SER A 70 -8.05 -4.65 -7.48
CA SER A 70 -7.16 -3.73 -6.76
C SER A 70 -6.27 -4.43 -5.74
N LEU A 71 -5.05 -3.93 -5.55
CA LEU A 71 -4.24 -4.19 -4.37
C LEU A 71 -4.29 -2.99 -3.44
N HIS A 72 -4.68 -3.22 -2.20
CA HIS A 72 -4.74 -2.22 -1.13
C HIS A 72 -3.53 -2.39 -0.23
N ALA A 73 -2.61 -1.43 -0.29
CA ALA A 73 -1.38 -1.45 0.48
C ALA A 73 -1.36 -0.36 1.55
N TYR A 74 -1.05 -0.73 2.77
CA TYR A 74 -1.09 0.16 3.94
C TYR A 74 0.32 0.51 4.39
N PHE A 75 0.61 1.80 4.45
CA PHE A 75 1.91 2.36 4.82
C PHE A 75 1.78 3.34 5.99
N PRO A 76 2.89 3.62 6.68
CA PRO A 76 3.00 4.80 7.53
C PRO A 76 2.64 6.08 6.77
N THR A 77 2.04 7.04 7.47
CA THR A 77 1.57 8.30 6.86
C THR A 77 2.69 9.25 6.40
N ASP A 78 3.90 9.03 6.88
CA ASP A 78 5.12 9.79 6.59
C ASP A 78 6.04 9.09 5.58
N VAL A 79 5.61 7.98 4.96
CA VAL A 79 6.41 7.30 3.96
C VAL A 79 6.60 8.20 2.73
N PRO A 80 7.84 8.33 2.19
CA PRO A 80 8.05 9.08 0.97
C PRO A 80 7.43 8.35 -0.22
N LEU A 81 6.50 9.01 -0.91
CA LEU A 81 5.97 8.57 -2.20
C LEU A 81 6.90 9.04 -3.32
N THR A 82 8.00 8.32 -3.52
CA THR A 82 8.99 8.60 -4.58
C THR A 82 9.47 7.29 -5.23
N GLY A 83 10.01 7.39 -6.44
CA GLY A 83 10.57 6.25 -7.15
C GLY A 83 9.49 5.42 -7.85
N ARG A 84 9.27 4.19 -7.40
CA ARG A 84 8.29 3.25 -7.99
C ARG A 84 7.58 2.42 -6.94
N ILE A 85 6.35 2.04 -7.27
CA ILE A 85 5.58 1.00 -6.59
C ILE A 85 5.93 -0.33 -7.24
N GLU A 86 6.34 -1.31 -6.46
CA GLU A 86 6.54 -2.69 -6.91
C GLU A 86 5.53 -3.59 -6.19
N PHE A 87 4.88 -4.48 -6.91
CA PHE A 87 3.84 -5.35 -6.35
C PHE A 87 3.92 -6.78 -6.88
N GLY A 88 3.42 -7.73 -6.08
CA GLY A 88 3.44 -9.14 -6.45
C GLY A 88 3.06 -10.05 -5.30
N TYR A 89 3.58 -11.28 -5.31
CA TYR A 89 3.26 -12.32 -4.32
C TYR A 89 4.55 -13.00 -3.84
N GLY A 90 4.71 -13.14 -2.52
CA GLY A 90 5.90 -13.74 -1.93
C GLY A 90 7.17 -12.98 -2.36
N SER A 91 8.05 -13.63 -3.12
CA SER A 91 9.27 -13.02 -3.66
C SER A 91 9.17 -12.61 -5.14
N GLU A 92 8.05 -12.86 -5.80
CA GLU A 92 7.87 -12.61 -7.23
C GLU A 92 7.25 -11.22 -7.45
N VAL A 93 7.98 -10.33 -8.14
CA VAL A 93 7.46 -9.03 -8.60
C VAL A 93 6.67 -9.26 -9.89
N LEU A 94 5.39 -8.90 -9.87
CA LEU A 94 4.50 -9.01 -11.03
C LEU A 94 4.40 -7.72 -11.83
N GLY A 95 4.63 -6.58 -11.20
CA GLY A 95 4.57 -5.29 -11.87
C GLY A 95 5.23 -4.16 -11.10
N THR A 96 5.49 -3.09 -11.84
CA THR A 96 6.10 -1.86 -11.31
C THR A 96 5.43 -0.64 -11.90
N LEU A 97 5.13 0.37 -11.08
CA LEU A 97 4.55 1.64 -11.51
C LEU A 97 5.41 2.82 -11.05
N PRO A 98 5.69 3.81 -11.91
CA PRO A 98 6.42 5.00 -11.49
C PRO A 98 5.55 5.83 -10.52
N ILE A 99 6.20 6.40 -9.51
CA ILE A 99 5.63 7.48 -8.71
C ILE A 99 6.17 8.77 -9.30
N GLU A 100 5.37 9.39 -10.15
CA GLU A 100 5.66 10.72 -10.64
C GLU A 100 5.60 11.72 -9.46
N THR A 101 6.57 12.63 -9.41
CA THR A 101 6.62 13.70 -8.42
C THR A 101 5.30 14.47 -8.43
N GLY A 102 4.52 14.37 -7.34
CA GLY A 102 3.27 15.12 -7.17
C GLY A 102 1.98 14.30 -7.16
N GLY A 103 2.04 12.97 -7.05
CA GLY A 103 0.82 12.20 -6.79
C GLY A 103 0.08 12.73 -5.55
N GLU A 104 -1.11 13.27 -5.75
CA GLU A 104 -1.89 13.87 -4.67
C GLU A 104 -2.33 12.79 -3.70
N VAL A 105 -1.93 12.95 -2.44
CA VAL A 105 -2.48 12.14 -1.35
C VAL A 105 -3.78 12.79 -0.91
N GLU A 106 -4.89 12.10 -1.12
CA GLU A 106 -6.18 12.51 -0.55
C GLU A 106 -6.10 12.39 0.98
N ARG A 107 -5.93 13.53 1.65
CA ARG A 107 -5.76 13.56 3.12
C ARG A 107 -7.10 13.56 3.81
N LEU A 108 -7.14 12.87 4.94
CA LEU A 108 -8.36 12.75 5.71
C LEU A 108 -8.53 14.01 6.57
N GLU A 109 -9.71 14.60 6.51
CA GLU A 109 -10.04 15.77 7.34
C GLU A 109 -10.20 15.34 8.81
N MET A 110 -9.13 15.45 9.59
CA MET A 110 -9.09 15.02 10.99
C MET A 110 -10.19 15.64 11.87
N ALA A 111 -10.65 16.84 11.54
CA ALA A 111 -11.74 17.52 12.26
C ALA A 111 -13.09 16.79 12.16
N ARG A 112 -13.25 15.86 11.21
CA ARG A 112 -14.45 15.05 11.01
C ARG A 112 -14.40 13.67 11.67
N ILE A 113 -13.33 13.36 12.39
CA ILE A 113 -13.19 12.08 13.10
C ILE A 113 -13.50 12.30 14.59
N ASP A 114 -14.63 11.76 15.03
CA ASP A 114 -15.15 11.93 16.41
C ASP A 114 -14.46 11.03 17.45
N THR A 115 -13.45 10.25 17.04
CA THR A 115 -12.73 9.29 17.90
C THR A 115 -11.23 9.54 17.82
N PRO A 116 -10.46 9.42 18.92
CA PRO A 116 -9.00 9.48 18.84
C PRO A 116 -8.45 8.40 17.91
N VAL A 117 -7.60 8.78 16.95
CA VAL A 117 -6.95 7.87 16.00
C VAL A 117 -5.44 7.90 16.21
N HIS A 118 -4.81 6.73 16.26
CA HIS A 118 -3.34 6.65 16.30
C HIS A 118 -2.78 6.86 14.90
N ARG A 119 -2.05 7.96 14.67
CA ARG A 119 -1.32 8.19 13.42
C ARG A 119 -0.10 7.27 13.35
N VAL A 120 -0.10 6.36 12.38
CA VAL A 120 1.02 5.45 12.13
C VAL A 120 2.12 6.19 11.37
N THR A 121 3.35 6.08 11.88
CA THR A 121 4.55 6.68 11.29
C THR A 121 5.68 5.65 11.16
N THR A 122 6.70 5.96 10.38
CA THR A 122 7.85 5.07 10.21
C THR A 122 8.57 4.78 11.52
N ALA A 123 8.59 5.76 12.43
CA ALA A 123 9.18 5.68 13.77
C ALA A 123 8.23 5.08 14.82
N ASP A 124 6.92 5.24 14.64
CA ASP A 124 5.87 4.67 15.51
C ASP A 124 4.87 3.86 14.68
N PRO A 125 5.17 2.58 14.42
CA PRO A 125 4.28 1.71 13.66
C PRO A 125 3.05 1.25 14.47
N GLY A 126 2.94 1.59 15.75
CA GLY A 126 1.84 1.14 16.61
C GLY A 126 1.65 -0.39 16.60
N ALA A 127 0.40 -0.83 16.45
CA ALA A 127 0.05 -2.26 16.40
C ALA A 127 0.69 -3.01 15.20
N PHE A 128 1.20 -2.31 14.19
CA PHE A 128 1.85 -2.91 13.02
C PHE A 128 3.34 -3.21 13.26
N ALA A 129 3.90 -2.88 14.42
CA ALA A 129 5.28 -3.19 14.78
C ALA A 129 5.60 -4.70 14.69
N ALA A 130 4.62 -5.55 15.05
CA ALA A 130 4.78 -6.99 15.09
C ALA A 130 4.88 -7.64 13.70
N GLN A 131 4.43 -6.96 12.64
CA GLN A 131 4.43 -7.46 11.26
C GLN A 131 5.75 -7.20 10.52
N ARG A 132 6.69 -6.47 11.13
CA ARG A 132 8.02 -6.16 10.55
C ARG A 132 9.12 -7.17 10.91
N ARG A 133 8.79 -8.29 11.58
CA ARG A 133 9.75 -9.32 12.01
C ARG A 133 9.83 -10.49 11.04
#